data_AF-A0ABD3CZW6-F1
#
_entry.id   AF-A0ABD3CZW6-F1
#
_cell.length_a   1.000
_cell.length_b   1.000
_cell.length_c   1.000
_cell.angle_alpha   90.00
_cell.angle_beta   90.00
_cell.angle_gamma   90.00
#
_symmetry.space_group_name_H-M   'P 1'
#
loop_
_entity.id
_entity.type
_entity.pdbx_description
1 polymer ?
#
loop_
_entity_poly.entity_id
_entity_poly.type
_entity_poly.pdbx_seq_one_letter_code
_entity_poly.pdbx_strand_id
1 'polypeptide(L)'
;MNTRSVKIKGEDDDSALNTQSVKRRREDDAGSEITKDRLSQLPQPVLRNILSLLSQKDAIRTSVLSKSWRYLWHGRLNVEFREFCFARKNNFWSFLDKTLQRYLDQNLSLQKFLVYIFHYDVDLVLLQKWIPVLIINMGIKSLNVLFCMNGIAFPLPLVVFQSESLVELHLQHLNLNTLQSTDNVMLKNLQTLRLHSVYITDEIFDKIISGCPLIENLDLLFCSGLKSIKLSKHYNIKNFACTAHNEITVEIENPQTLESFRIQNCRDWFLRYKNTYFPHLKSLNLHSVKLPAKTFDNFSSLFPCLNELILDSCRDLKDLWLFSSSIKRLIIRIDRINPGKSIKAFIDTPNILYFEYSGYGFLPLIKFTTTSHEWASDISVWYKLKPSDNDSTIWFLKLNKLLEALSQSHITLHLIPNKYKKLHINDSYGCFYEPVVVEHLRLSGYFPFSIIRAILICYFRVCRPRYISMDQHTNELSQFICYLIPNNTGWGYSWLQDLEEVSVEVYDYKAEKWNCFRGTILPELPIPQRYRFRLTWREQLSNIPS
;
A
#
# COMPACT_ATOMS: atom_id res chain seq x y z
N MET A 1 40.22 44.51 30.72
CA MET A 1 41.68 44.71 30.58
C MET A 1 42.08 44.08 29.24
N ASN A 2 42.19 44.91 28.19
CA ASN A 2 43.44 45.41 27.58
C ASN A 2 44.27 44.29 26.93
N THR A 3 44.16 44.11 25.60
CA THR A 3 45.00 44.69 24.52
C THR A 3 46.44 44.19 24.49
N ARG A 4 46.84 43.52 23.39
CA ARG A 4 47.86 44.03 22.45
C ARG A 4 48.21 43.01 21.36
N SER A 5 48.20 43.53 20.13
CA SER A 5 48.79 43.03 18.91
C SER A 5 50.30 43.29 18.87
N VAL A 6 51.09 42.41 18.24
CA VAL A 6 52.40 42.74 17.63
C VAL A 6 52.63 41.89 16.37
N LYS A 7 53.01 42.58 15.28
CA LYS A 7 53.48 42.13 13.95
C LYS A 7 54.94 41.69 13.96
N ILE A 8 55.35 40.84 13.00
CA ILE A 8 56.61 40.93 12.19
C ILE A 8 56.33 40.19 10.84
N LYS A 9 56.25 40.78 9.63
CA LYS A 9 57.29 41.15 8.61
C LYS A 9 58.41 40.09 8.44
N GLY A 10 58.90 39.66 7.28
CA GLY A 10 58.69 39.90 5.84
C GLY A 10 59.85 39.22 5.05
N GLU A 11 59.67 39.05 3.73
CA GLU A 11 60.72 38.96 2.67
C GLU A 11 61.53 37.63 2.57
N ASP A 12 61.88 37.01 1.44
CA ASP A 12 61.84 37.25 -0.04
C ASP A 12 62.04 35.85 -0.71
N ASP A 13 61.40 35.44 -1.80
CA ASP A 13 61.66 35.63 -3.25
C ASP A 13 61.74 34.22 -3.88
N ASP A 14 61.02 33.98 -4.98
CA ASP A 14 61.62 33.80 -6.32
C ASP A 14 60.83 32.87 -7.26
N SER A 15 60.80 33.30 -8.53
CA SER A 15 60.53 32.57 -9.77
C SER A 15 59.09 32.27 -10.23
N ALA A 16 58.76 32.95 -11.33
CA ALA A 16 57.63 32.75 -12.22
C ALA A 16 57.69 31.41 -13.00
N LEU A 17 56.53 30.89 -13.43
CA LEU A 17 56.33 30.21 -14.73
C LEU A 17 54.82 29.94 -15.00
N ASN A 18 54.24 30.83 -15.81
CA ASN A 18 53.40 30.57 -16.99
C ASN A 18 52.59 29.25 -17.07
N THR A 19 51.26 29.34 -17.23
CA THR A 19 50.54 28.74 -18.39
C THR A 19 49.03 29.09 -18.43
N GLN A 20 48.71 29.96 -19.40
CA GLN A 20 47.62 29.86 -20.38
C GLN A 20 46.15 29.66 -19.94
N SER A 21 45.44 30.79 -20.03
CA SER A 21 44.02 30.92 -20.37
C SER A 21 43.64 30.18 -21.66
N VAL A 22 42.84 29.12 -21.55
CA VAL A 22 42.24 28.45 -22.72
C VAL A 22 40.98 29.22 -23.16
N LYS A 23 41.19 30.17 -24.07
CA LYS A 23 40.13 30.73 -24.94
C LYS A 23 39.75 29.62 -25.94
N ARG A 24 38.65 28.91 -25.71
CA ARG A 24 38.06 28.01 -26.72
C ARG A 24 37.59 28.85 -27.90
N ARG A 25 38.37 28.86 -28.98
CA ARG A 25 37.99 29.37 -30.30
C ARG A 25 36.80 28.56 -30.80
N ARG A 26 35.81 29.26 -31.35
CA ARG A 26 34.80 28.67 -32.23
C ARG A 26 35.53 28.34 -33.53
N GLU A 27 35.67 27.06 -33.80
CA GLU A 27 35.93 26.58 -35.16
C GLU A 27 34.58 26.56 -35.88
N ASP A 28 34.52 27.30 -36.97
CA ASP A 28 33.42 27.31 -37.92
C ASP A 28 33.40 25.97 -38.65
N ASP A 29 32.60 25.03 -38.16
CA ASP A 29 32.23 23.82 -38.89
C ASP A 29 30.93 24.08 -39.66
N ALA A 30 31.11 24.48 -40.91
CA ALA A 30 30.05 24.57 -41.91
C ALA A 30 29.70 23.16 -42.38
N GLY A 31 28.65 22.55 -41.80
CA GLY A 31 28.13 21.28 -42.32
C GLY A 31 27.23 20.44 -41.41
N SER A 32 27.04 20.78 -40.14
CA SER A 32 26.06 20.08 -39.30
C SER A 32 24.66 20.60 -39.61
N GLU A 33 23.83 19.81 -40.29
CA GLU A 33 22.37 19.93 -40.17
C GLU A 33 22.05 20.03 -38.68
N ILE A 34 21.72 21.23 -38.20
CA ILE A 34 21.23 21.44 -36.85
C ILE A 34 20.01 20.52 -36.75
N THR A 35 20.13 19.43 -36.01
CA THR A 35 18.99 18.60 -35.64
C THR A 35 18.00 19.56 -34.99
N LYS A 36 17.02 20.02 -35.77
CA LYS A 36 16.10 21.08 -35.35
C LYS A 36 15.51 20.61 -34.02
N ASP A 37 15.65 21.42 -32.98
CA ASP A 37 15.05 21.13 -31.69
C ASP A 37 13.52 21.24 -31.83
N ARG A 38 12.91 20.14 -32.28
CA ARG A 38 11.48 20.02 -32.57
C ARG A 38 10.65 20.16 -31.30
N LEU A 39 11.22 19.83 -30.14
CA LEU A 39 10.56 19.98 -28.85
C LEU A 39 10.43 21.46 -28.48
N SER A 40 11.50 22.25 -28.59
CA SER A 40 11.43 23.70 -28.32
C SER A 40 10.56 24.48 -29.32
N GLN A 41 10.23 23.89 -30.49
CA GLN A 41 9.33 24.48 -31.48
C GLN A 41 7.84 24.26 -31.16
N LEU A 42 7.51 23.40 -30.19
CA LEU A 42 6.13 23.21 -29.79
C LEU A 42 5.55 24.48 -29.16
N PRO A 43 4.25 24.76 -29.35
CA PRO A 43 3.59 25.88 -28.68
C PRO A 43 3.74 25.80 -27.15
N GLN A 44 3.96 26.96 -26.52
CA GLN A 44 4.08 27.11 -25.06
C GLN A 44 2.98 26.35 -24.25
N PRO A 45 1.69 26.38 -24.65
CA PRO A 45 0.65 25.61 -23.96
C PRO A 45 0.89 24.10 -23.99
N VAL A 46 1.39 23.57 -25.12
CA VAL A 46 1.71 22.14 -25.27
C VAL A 46 2.90 21.76 -24.39
N LEU A 47 3.93 22.61 -24.35
CA LEU A 47 5.08 22.40 -23.47
C LEU A 47 4.69 22.39 -22.00
N ARG A 48 3.81 23.31 -21.57
CA ARG A 48 3.28 23.34 -20.20
C ARG A 48 2.42 22.12 -19.87
N ASN A 49 1.66 21.61 -20.85
CA ASN A 49 0.93 20.35 -20.72
C ASN A 49 1.90 19.18 -20.50
N ILE A 50 2.95 19.05 -21.33
CA ILE A 50 3.98 18.02 -21.17
C ILE A 50 4.63 18.11 -19.79
N LEU A 51 5.02 19.31 -19.35
CA LEU A 51 5.59 19.51 -18.02
C LEU A 51 4.62 19.18 -16.88
N SER A 52 3.31 19.26 -17.11
CA SER A 52 2.31 18.90 -16.10
C SER A 52 2.23 17.40 -15.84
N LEU A 53 2.70 16.57 -16.79
CA LEU A 53 2.80 15.11 -16.68
C LEU A 53 4.05 14.65 -15.90
N LEU A 54 5.06 15.50 -15.76
CA LEU A 54 6.28 15.21 -15.00
C LEU A 54 6.07 15.53 -13.52
N SER A 55 6.91 15.00 -12.62
CA SER A 55 6.96 15.49 -11.23
C SER A 55 7.44 16.95 -11.20
N GLN A 56 7.15 17.72 -10.13
CA GLN A 56 7.64 19.09 -10.02
C GLN A 56 9.17 19.17 -10.07
N LYS A 57 9.86 18.20 -9.46
CA LYS A 57 11.32 18.09 -9.48
C LYS A 57 11.85 17.85 -10.90
N ASP A 58 11.22 16.94 -11.64
CA ASP A 58 11.67 16.61 -13.00
C ASP A 58 11.31 17.72 -13.99
N ALA A 59 10.17 18.38 -13.82
CA ALA A 59 9.82 19.58 -14.57
C ALA A 59 10.87 20.70 -14.38
N ILE A 60 11.33 20.95 -13.15
CA ILE A 60 12.41 21.92 -12.90
C ILE A 60 13.72 21.47 -13.55
N ARG A 61 14.05 20.17 -13.52
CA ARG A 61 15.26 19.63 -14.17
C ARG A 61 15.29 19.88 -15.68
N THR A 62 14.13 19.95 -16.35
CA THR A 62 14.09 20.30 -17.77
C THR A 62 14.64 21.70 -18.08
N SER A 63 14.79 22.58 -17.08
CA SER A 63 15.34 23.93 -17.24
C SER A 63 16.78 23.98 -17.78
N VAL A 64 17.53 22.88 -17.68
CA VAL A 64 18.91 22.80 -18.19
C VAL A 64 18.97 22.38 -19.67
N LEU A 65 17.86 21.94 -20.27
CA LEU A 65 17.83 21.43 -21.65
C LEU A 65 18.18 22.50 -22.68
N SER A 66 17.64 23.71 -22.51
CA SER A 66 17.97 24.85 -23.36
C SER A 66 17.52 26.17 -22.73
N LYS A 67 17.86 27.28 -23.40
CA LYS A 67 17.41 28.62 -22.98
C LYS A 67 15.89 28.77 -22.99
N SER A 68 15.18 28.11 -23.92
CA SER A 68 13.71 28.17 -23.98
C SER A 68 13.07 27.42 -22.81
N TRP A 69 13.68 26.31 -22.35
CA TRP A 69 13.17 25.49 -21.26
C TRP A 69 13.46 26.02 -19.86
N ARG A 70 14.48 26.90 -19.74
CA ARG A 70 14.94 27.47 -18.46
C ARG A 70 13.82 27.96 -17.55
N TYR A 71 12.78 28.57 -18.12
CA TYR A 71 11.68 29.17 -17.37
C TYR A 71 10.30 28.52 -17.60
N LEU A 72 10.16 27.51 -18.47
CA LEU A 72 8.86 26.93 -18.82
C LEU A 72 8.09 26.37 -17.63
N TRP A 73 8.80 25.75 -16.69
CA TRP A 73 8.21 25.14 -15.51
C TRP A 73 7.50 26.15 -14.59
N HIS A 74 7.80 27.45 -14.69
CA HIS A 74 7.13 28.49 -13.90
C HIS A 74 5.64 28.65 -14.23
N GLY A 75 5.21 28.20 -15.42
CA GLY A 75 3.82 28.23 -15.89
C GLY A 75 3.19 26.83 -16.02
N ARG A 76 3.69 25.86 -15.25
CA ARG A 76 3.15 24.50 -15.21
C ARG A 76 1.69 24.51 -14.71
N LEU A 77 0.84 23.65 -15.25
CA LEU A 77 -0.60 23.67 -14.95
C LEU A 77 -0.97 23.04 -13.61
N ASN A 78 -0.01 22.41 -12.93
CA ASN A 78 -0.16 21.83 -11.60
C ASN A 78 1.00 22.26 -10.71
N VAL A 79 0.66 22.70 -9.50
CA VAL A 79 1.63 23.10 -8.48
C VAL A 79 1.39 22.32 -7.20
N GLU A 80 2.49 21.90 -6.59
CA GLU A 80 2.47 21.06 -5.42
C GLU A 80 3.39 21.64 -4.35
N PHE A 81 2.82 21.90 -3.18
CA PHE A 81 3.50 22.49 -2.04
C PHE A 81 3.44 21.52 -0.88
N ARG A 82 4.58 20.93 -0.54
CA ARG A 82 4.72 20.06 0.63
C ARG A 82 5.62 20.74 1.65
N GLU A 83 5.09 21.06 2.82
CA GLU A 83 5.81 21.83 3.85
C GLU A 83 7.12 21.14 4.26
N PHE A 84 7.12 19.81 4.42
CA PHE A 84 8.28 19.03 4.82
C PHE A 84 9.45 19.05 3.82
N CYS A 85 9.24 19.52 2.59
CA CYS A 85 10.31 19.73 1.61
C CYS A 85 11.16 20.98 1.92
N PHE A 86 10.76 21.80 2.90
CA PHE A 86 11.43 23.05 3.24
C PHE A 86 12.09 22.94 4.61
N ALA A 87 13.37 23.32 4.68
CA ALA A 87 14.12 23.31 5.95
C ALA A 87 13.57 24.29 7.00
N ARG A 88 12.85 25.33 6.57
CA ARG A 88 12.25 26.35 7.45
C ARG A 88 10.83 26.70 6.99
N LYS A 89 9.90 26.81 7.93
CA LYS A 89 8.49 27.18 7.68
C LYS A 89 8.32 28.48 6.89
N ASN A 90 9.03 29.55 7.27
CA ASN A 90 8.91 30.84 6.59
C ASN A 90 9.34 30.78 5.11
N ASN A 91 10.28 29.89 4.78
CA ASN A 91 10.69 29.69 3.39
C ASN A 91 9.56 29.05 2.57
N PHE A 92 8.82 28.11 3.16
CA PHE A 92 7.66 27.49 2.52
C PHE A 92 6.58 28.54 2.20
N TRP A 93 6.16 29.32 3.20
CA TRP A 93 5.12 30.33 3.02
C TRP A 93 5.52 31.44 2.06
N SER A 94 6.75 31.95 2.18
CA SER A 94 7.28 32.94 1.23
C SER A 94 7.34 32.38 -0.19
N PHE A 95 7.71 31.11 -0.36
CA PHE A 95 7.77 30.47 -1.67
C PHE A 95 6.38 30.24 -2.27
N LEU A 96 5.41 29.80 -1.45
CA LEU A 96 4.02 29.63 -1.86
C LEU A 96 3.42 30.97 -2.30
N ASP A 97 3.54 32.01 -1.47
CA ASP A 97 3.00 33.35 -1.76
C ASP A 97 3.62 33.94 -3.04
N LYS A 98 4.95 33.95 -3.16
CA LYS A 98 5.65 34.42 -4.37
C LYS A 98 5.27 33.63 -5.62
N THR A 99 5.06 32.32 -5.47
CA THR A 99 4.69 31.48 -6.61
C THR A 99 3.27 31.79 -7.06
N LEU A 100 2.29 31.80 -6.15
CA LEU A 100 0.90 32.08 -6.50
C LEU A 100 0.71 33.52 -6.98
N GLN A 101 1.42 34.48 -6.39
CA GLN A 101 1.46 35.87 -6.87
C GLN A 101 1.98 35.94 -8.30
N ARG A 102 3.05 35.21 -8.63
CA ARG A 102 3.53 35.13 -10.02
C ARG A 102 2.49 34.56 -10.98
N TYR A 103 1.74 33.53 -10.59
CA TYR A 103 0.65 32.99 -11.42
C TYR A 103 -0.43 34.05 -11.67
N LEU A 104 -0.78 34.81 -10.65
CA LEU A 104 -1.75 35.89 -10.74
C LEU A 104 -1.25 37.03 -11.64
N ASP A 105 -0.05 37.54 -11.38
CA ASP A 105 0.54 38.68 -12.09
C ASP A 105 0.74 38.40 -13.59
N GLN A 106 1.10 37.16 -13.92
CA GLN A 106 1.36 36.73 -15.30
C GLN A 106 0.13 36.12 -15.98
N ASN A 107 -1.04 36.15 -15.34
CA ASN A 107 -2.29 35.55 -15.82
C ASN A 107 -2.09 34.10 -16.31
N LEU A 108 -1.34 33.30 -15.55
CA LEU A 108 -1.01 31.92 -15.89
C LEU A 108 -2.15 31.00 -15.49
N SER A 109 -2.52 30.08 -16.38
CA SER A 109 -3.52 29.06 -16.06
C SER A 109 -2.99 28.05 -15.05
N LEU A 110 -3.74 27.84 -13.98
CA LEU A 110 -3.51 26.77 -13.02
C LEU A 110 -4.71 25.82 -13.03
N GLN A 111 -4.48 24.53 -13.20
CA GLN A 111 -5.53 23.52 -13.22
C GLN A 111 -5.59 22.72 -11.92
N LYS A 112 -4.45 22.42 -11.30
CA LYS A 112 -4.38 21.64 -10.07
C LYS A 112 -3.52 22.33 -9.01
N PHE A 113 -4.06 22.46 -7.82
CA PHE A 113 -3.35 22.96 -6.64
C PHE A 113 -3.36 21.88 -5.55
N LEU A 114 -2.17 21.55 -5.05
CA LEU A 114 -2.01 20.70 -3.87
C LEU A 114 -1.15 21.41 -2.84
N VAL A 115 -1.66 21.45 -1.60
CA VAL A 115 -0.89 21.85 -0.42
C VAL A 115 -0.96 20.75 0.64
N TYR A 116 0.20 20.39 1.19
CA TYR A 116 0.35 19.44 2.28
C TYR A 116 1.11 20.09 3.44
N ILE A 117 0.43 20.25 4.58
CA ILE A 117 0.95 20.93 5.78
C ILE A 117 1.19 19.90 6.89
N PHE A 118 2.36 19.98 7.52
CA PHE A 118 2.78 19.03 8.55
C PHE A 118 2.58 19.58 9.97
N HIS A 119 2.84 20.87 10.20
CA HIS A 119 2.88 21.45 11.56
C HIS A 119 1.59 22.16 12.00
N TYR A 120 1.28 22.07 13.31
CA TYR A 120 0.08 22.65 13.94
C TYR A 120 0.16 24.18 14.19
N ASP A 121 1.37 24.66 14.49
CA ASP A 121 1.63 26.05 14.89
C ASP A 121 1.96 26.90 13.66
N VAL A 122 0.95 27.11 12.84
CA VAL A 122 1.07 27.74 11.53
C VAL A 122 -0.04 28.76 11.35
N ASP A 123 0.34 29.98 11.00
CA ASP A 123 -0.61 30.99 10.57
C ASP A 123 -1.16 30.61 9.17
N LEU A 124 -2.37 30.05 9.16
CA LEU A 124 -3.07 29.62 7.95
C LEU A 124 -3.76 30.79 7.22
N VAL A 125 -3.61 32.03 7.67
CA VAL A 125 -4.15 33.24 7.01
C VAL A 125 -3.74 33.30 5.55
N LEU A 126 -2.51 32.89 5.23
CA LEU A 126 -2.05 32.89 3.84
C LEU A 126 -2.84 31.92 2.95
N LEU A 127 -3.22 30.74 3.45
CA LEU A 127 -4.11 29.84 2.71
C LEU A 127 -5.53 30.37 2.63
N GLN A 128 -6.04 30.99 3.70
CA GLN A 128 -7.36 31.64 3.67
C GLN A 128 -7.42 32.75 2.63
N LYS A 129 -6.31 33.48 2.42
CA LYS A 129 -6.15 34.47 1.34
C LYS A 129 -6.13 33.81 -0.04
N TRP A 130 -5.32 32.77 -0.23
CA TRP A 130 -5.05 32.24 -1.58
C TRP A 130 -6.12 31.29 -2.12
N ILE A 131 -6.79 30.51 -1.27
CA ILE A 131 -7.83 29.56 -1.73
C ILE A 131 -8.95 30.27 -2.52
N PRO A 132 -9.53 31.38 -2.05
CA PRO A 132 -10.53 32.12 -2.84
C PRO A 132 -9.99 32.61 -4.18
N VAL A 133 -8.75 33.12 -4.22
CA VAL A 133 -8.12 33.59 -5.46
C VAL A 133 -7.93 32.44 -6.46
N LEU A 134 -7.52 31.26 -5.98
CA LEU A 134 -7.36 30.07 -6.80
C LEU A 134 -8.70 29.65 -7.43
N ILE A 135 -9.79 29.71 -6.67
CA ILE A 135 -11.12 29.32 -7.13
C ILE A 135 -11.72 30.37 -8.07
N ILE A 136 -11.76 31.63 -7.65
CA ILE A 136 -12.46 32.72 -8.36
C ILE A 136 -11.65 33.23 -9.54
N ASN A 137 -10.38 33.56 -9.34
CA ASN A 137 -9.56 34.22 -10.36
C ASN A 137 -8.87 33.23 -11.29
N MET A 138 -8.42 32.09 -10.79
CA MET A 138 -7.67 31.11 -11.59
C MET A 138 -8.55 29.97 -12.12
N GLY A 139 -9.76 29.78 -11.59
CA GLY A 139 -10.71 28.76 -12.08
C GLY A 139 -10.14 27.34 -12.02
N ILE A 140 -9.42 27.00 -10.93
CA ILE A 140 -8.79 25.68 -10.80
C ILE A 140 -9.81 24.55 -10.91
N LYS A 141 -9.36 23.39 -11.42
CA LYS A 141 -10.18 22.19 -11.58
C LYS A 141 -9.98 21.17 -10.46
N SER A 142 -8.82 21.18 -9.79
CA SER A 142 -8.49 20.25 -8.70
C SER A 142 -7.89 21.02 -7.53
N LEU A 143 -8.55 20.92 -6.38
CA LEU A 143 -8.10 21.50 -5.11
C LEU A 143 -7.83 20.39 -4.09
N ASN A 144 -6.59 20.31 -3.62
CA ASN A 144 -6.17 19.36 -2.59
C ASN A 144 -5.58 20.12 -1.40
N VAL A 145 -6.28 20.13 -0.28
CA VAL A 145 -5.85 20.79 0.96
C VAL A 145 -5.69 19.72 2.03
N LEU A 146 -4.44 19.39 2.32
CA LEU A 146 -4.07 18.24 3.14
C LEU A 146 -3.27 18.71 4.34
N PHE A 147 -3.64 18.21 5.51
CA PHE A 147 -2.84 18.36 6.71
C PHE A 147 -2.29 16.99 7.12
N CYS A 148 -1.31 16.96 8.03
CA CYS A 148 -0.75 15.72 8.56
C CYS A 148 -1.47 15.22 9.82
N MET A 149 -2.09 16.11 10.58
CA MET A 149 -2.67 15.82 11.89
C MET A 149 -4.10 16.33 11.99
N ASN A 150 -4.95 15.60 12.72
CA ASN A 150 -6.35 15.95 13.00
C ASN A 150 -6.48 17.20 13.88
N GLY A 151 -7.66 17.82 13.88
CA GLY A 151 -8.04 18.84 14.87
C GLY A 151 -7.56 20.26 14.56
N ILE A 152 -7.08 20.51 13.34
CA ILE A 152 -6.68 21.86 12.92
C ILE A 152 -7.93 22.70 12.67
N ALA A 153 -8.04 23.81 13.39
CA ALA A 153 -9.08 24.81 13.20
C ALA A 153 -8.78 25.66 11.95
N PHE A 154 -9.05 25.09 10.78
CA PHE A 154 -8.97 25.81 9.51
C PHE A 154 -10.37 26.06 8.95
N PRO A 155 -10.87 27.32 8.97
CA PRO A 155 -12.11 27.67 8.32
C PRO A 155 -11.90 27.65 6.79
N LEU A 156 -12.28 26.54 6.16
CA LEU A 156 -12.21 26.41 4.71
C LEU A 156 -13.16 27.44 4.06
N PRO A 157 -12.67 28.31 3.15
CA PRO A 157 -13.51 29.34 2.56
C PRO A 157 -14.73 28.77 1.82
N LEU A 158 -15.91 29.35 2.06
CA LEU A 158 -17.19 28.88 1.50
C LEU A 158 -17.22 28.81 -0.03
N VAL A 159 -16.46 29.70 -0.68
CA VAL A 159 -16.37 29.74 -2.15
C VAL A 159 -15.88 28.42 -2.76
N VAL A 160 -15.15 27.59 -1.99
CA VAL A 160 -14.76 26.24 -2.43
C VAL A 160 -15.99 25.40 -2.77
N PHE A 161 -17.05 25.48 -1.96
CA PHE A 161 -18.30 24.72 -2.14
C PHE A 161 -19.28 25.40 -3.11
N GLN A 162 -18.94 26.56 -3.65
CA GLN A 162 -19.74 27.31 -4.63
C GLN A 162 -19.07 27.33 -6.01
N SER A 163 -17.96 26.60 -6.17
CA SER A 163 -17.20 26.59 -7.40
C SER A 163 -17.86 25.72 -8.47
N GLU A 164 -18.11 26.34 -9.63
CA GLU A 164 -18.50 25.60 -10.83
C GLU A 164 -17.29 25.08 -11.63
N SER A 165 -16.07 25.50 -11.32
CA SER A 165 -14.86 25.06 -12.05
C SER A 165 -14.27 23.76 -11.52
N LEU A 166 -14.53 23.44 -10.24
CA LEU A 166 -13.95 22.26 -9.58
C LEU A 166 -14.53 20.96 -10.14
N VAL A 167 -13.61 20.06 -10.48
CA VAL A 167 -13.86 18.67 -10.90
C VAL A 167 -13.38 17.69 -9.83
N GLU A 168 -12.35 18.06 -9.06
CA GLU A 168 -11.78 17.25 -7.98
C GLU A 168 -11.56 18.08 -6.72
N LEU A 169 -12.01 17.56 -5.58
CA LEU A 169 -11.81 18.15 -4.26
C LEU A 169 -11.31 17.09 -3.30
N HIS A 170 -10.14 17.32 -2.69
CA HIS A 170 -9.57 16.46 -1.66
C HIS A 170 -9.26 17.27 -0.41
N LEU A 171 -9.88 16.87 0.70
CA LEU A 171 -9.73 17.50 2.00
C LEU A 171 -9.27 16.44 3.00
N GLN A 172 -8.21 16.74 3.75
CA GLN A 172 -7.71 15.83 4.78
C GLN A 172 -7.55 16.55 6.13
N HIS A 173 -8.02 15.91 7.21
CA HIS A 173 -7.92 16.38 8.60
C HIS A 173 -8.58 17.75 8.86
N LEU A 174 -9.69 18.03 8.19
CA LEU A 174 -10.48 19.26 8.34
C LEU A 174 -11.78 19.05 9.13
N ASN A 175 -12.34 20.14 9.64
CA ASN A 175 -13.67 20.18 10.24
C ASN A 175 -14.61 21.00 9.34
N LEU A 176 -15.65 20.35 8.80
CA LEU A 176 -16.61 20.97 7.88
C LEU A 176 -17.89 21.48 8.57
N ASN A 177 -17.97 21.44 9.90
CA ASN A 177 -19.11 22.01 10.64
C ASN A 177 -19.25 23.53 10.49
N THR A 178 -18.23 24.21 9.97
CA THR A 178 -18.35 25.63 9.59
C THR A 178 -19.41 25.86 8.49
N LEU A 179 -19.85 24.81 7.79
CA LEU A 179 -20.88 24.89 6.75
C LEU A 179 -22.32 24.85 7.27
N GLN A 180 -22.55 24.68 8.59
CA GLN A 180 -23.91 24.56 9.14
C GLN A 180 -24.84 25.70 8.70
N SER A 181 -24.34 26.93 8.66
CA SER A 181 -25.09 28.14 8.32
C SER A 181 -25.19 28.43 6.80
N THR A 182 -24.64 27.56 5.95
CA THR A 182 -24.65 27.77 4.48
C THR A 182 -25.69 26.89 3.82
N ASP A 183 -26.53 27.48 2.96
CA ASP A 183 -27.54 26.76 2.19
C ASP A 183 -27.19 26.61 0.70
N ASN A 184 -26.19 27.34 0.21
CA ASN A 184 -25.80 27.37 -1.21
C ASN A 184 -24.52 26.57 -1.47
N VAL A 185 -24.64 25.24 -1.60
CA VAL A 185 -23.58 24.39 -2.15
C VAL A 185 -23.86 24.09 -3.62
N MET A 186 -22.92 24.45 -4.50
CA MET A 186 -23.07 24.39 -5.97
C MET A 186 -21.78 23.87 -6.62
N LEU A 187 -21.57 22.56 -6.55
CA LEU A 187 -20.41 21.86 -7.09
C LEU A 187 -20.78 21.09 -8.36
N LYS A 188 -21.36 21.81 -9.33
CA LYS A 188 -22.05 21.23 -10.51
C LYS A 188 -21.19 20.29 -11.35
N ASN A 189 -19.90 20.57 -11.44
CA ASN A 189 -18.95 19.82 -12.26
C ASN A 189 -18.06 18.86 -11.46
N LEU A 190 -18.29 18.74 -10.14
CA LEU A 190 -17.46 17.91 -9.29
C LEU A 190 -17.72 16.42 -9.59
N GLN A 191 -16.66 15.75 -10.01
CA GLN A 191 -16.65 14.31 -10.34
C GLN A 191 -15.95 13.50 -9.25
N THR A 192 -15.03 14.10 -8.50
CA THR A 192 -14.26 13.41 -7.46
C THR A 192 -14.29 14.19 -6.15
N LEU A 193 -14.79 13.57 -5.09
CA LEU A 193 -14.78 14.09 -3.74
C LEU A 193 -14.04 13.09 -2.83
N ARG A 194 -12.93 13.53 -2.24
CA ARG A 194 -12.17 12.75 -1.26
C ARG A 194 -12.11 13.48 0.07
N LEU A 195 -12.68 12.89 1.09
CA LEU A 195 -12.60 13.37 2.47
C LEU A 195 -11.84 12.33 3.29
N HIS A 196 -10.71 12.73 3.87
CA HIS A 196 -9.86 11.83 4.67
C HIS A 196 -9.70 12.37 6.09
N SER A 197 -10.16 11.61 7.09
CA SER A 197 -10.12 11.99 8.50
C SER A 197 -10.76 13.36 8.77
N VAL A 198 -11.84 13.65 8.03
CA VAL A 198 -12.62 14.89 8.15
C VAL A 198 -13.75 14.71 9.17
N TYR A 199 -14.01 15.73 9.97
CA TYR A 199 -15.21 15.79 10.81
C TYR A 199 -16.36 16.45 10.04
N ILE A 200 -17.46 15.73 9.86
CA ILE A 200 -18.63 16.13 9.08
C ILE A 200 -19.89 15.42 9.60
N THR A 201 -20.99 16.15 9.75
CA THR A 201 -22.30 15.59 10.13
C THR A 201 -23.11 15.14 8.92
N ASP A 202 -24.08 14.24 9.12
CA ASP A 202 -24.99 13.76 8.07
C ASP A 202 -25.66 14.92 7.31
N GLU A 203 -26.18 15.94 8.02
CA GLU A 203 -26.84 17.11 7.42
C GLU A 203 -25.92 17.89 6.46
N ILE A 204 -24.66 18.09 6.84
CA ILE A 204 -23.69 18.83 6.02
C ILE A 204 -23.26 17.99 4.83
N PHE A 205 -23.10 16.68 5.03
CA PHE A 205 -22.80 15.77 3.94
C PHE A 205 -23.93 15.75 2.91
N ASP A 206 -25.18 15.69 3.35
CA ASP A 206 -26.36 15.73 2.47
C ASP A 206 -26.43 17.06 1.68
N LYS A 207 -26.09 18.19 2.32
CA LYS A 207 -25.94 19.49 1.65
C LYS A 207 -24.83 19.46 0.58
N ILE A 208 -23.66 18.90 0.88
CA ILE A 208 -22.55 18.84 -0.08
C ILE A 208 -22.89 17.93 -1.26
N ILE A 209 -23.39 16.73 -0.97
CA ILE A 209 -23.61 15.70 -2.00
C ILE A 209 -24.77 16.09 -2.92
N SER A 210 -25.82 16.75 -2.42
CA SER A 210 -26.90 17.28 -3.25
C SER A 210 -26.43 18.37 -4.23
N GLY A 211 -25.38 19.11 -3.89
CA GLY A 211 -24.72 20.07 -4.78
C GLY A 211 -23.78 19.44 -5.82
N CYS A 212 -23.55 18.12 -5.79
CA CYS A 212 -22.60 17.40 -6.66
C CYS A 212 -23.30 16.36 -7.58
N PRO A 213 -24.07 16.78 -8.60
CA PRO A 213 -24.87 15.87 -9.43
C PRO A 213 -24.04 14.95 -10.35
N LEU A 214 -22.82 15.34 -10.70
CA LEU A 214 -21.94 14.60 -11.63
C LEU A 214 -20.88 13.73 -10.93
N ILE A 215 -21.05 13.45 -9.64
CA ILE A 215 -20.07 12.70 -8.84
C ILE A 215 -19.89 11.27 -9.38
N GLU A 216 -18.64 10.90 -9.66
CA GLU A 216 -18.25 9.56 -10.10
C GLU A 216 -17.42 8.83 -9.03
N ASN A 217 -16.60 9.57 -8.27
CA ASN A 217 -15.68 9.03 -7.28
C ASN A 217 -15.94 9.69 -5.92
N LEU A 218 -16.33 8.89 -4.93
CA LEU A 218 -16.59 9.34 -3.57
C LEU A 218 -15.79 8.52 -2.57
N ASP A 219 -14.78 9.15 -1.99
CA ASP A 219 -13.94 8.54 -0.95
C ASP A 219 -14.17 9.24 0.40
N LEU A 220 -14.72 8.53 1.37
CA LEU A 220 -14.98 8.98 2.73
C LEU A 220 -14.17 8.12 3.69
N LEU A 221 -12.90 8.49 3.91
CA LEU A 221 -11.95 7.66 4.64
C LEU A 221 -11.77 8.18 6.06
N PHE A 222 -12.03 7.36 7.08
CA PHE A 222 -11.89 7.70 8.50
C PHE A 222 -12.63 8.99 8.91
N CYS A 223 -13.74 9.31 8.22
CA CYS A 223 -14.57 10.45 8.56
C CYS A 223 -15.28 10.22 9.90
N SER A 224 -15.41 11.27 10.70
CA SER A 224 -16.10 11.25 11.98
C SER A 224 -17.33 12.17 11.94
N GLY A 225 -18.36 11.83 12.71
CA GLY A 225 -19.65 12.56 12.71
C GLY A 225 -20.72 11.94 11.80
N LEU A 226 -20.32 11.19 10.77
CA LEU A 226 -21.25 10.47 9.89
C LEU A 226 -21.84 9.23 10.54
N LYS A 227 -23.16 9.07 10.44
CA LYS A 227 -23.93 7.90 10.88
C LYS A 227 -24.71 7.25 9.74
N SER A 228 -25.15 8.04 8.76
CA SER A 228 -25.90 7.57 7.60
C SER A 228 -25.46 8.30 6.33
N ILE A 229 -25.33 7.54 5.24
CA ILE A 229 -25.05 8.06 3.90
C ILE A 229 -26.16 7.59 2.97
N LYS A 230 -26.79 8.53 2.27
CA LYS A 230 -27.83 8.25 1.27
C LYS A 230 -27.47 8.88 -0.08
N LEU A 231 -27.40 8.04 -1.11
CA LEU A 231 -27.07 8.44 -2.48
C LEU A 231 -28.23 8.07 -3.42
N SER A 232 -29.27 8.91 -3.43
CA SER A 232 -30.50 8.67 -4.19
C SER A 232 -30.46 9.19 -5.64
N LYS A 233 -29.75 10.31 -5.87
CA LYS A 233 -29.76 11.02 -7.17
C LYS A 233 -28.41 10.96 -7.91
N HIS A 234 -27.50 10.10 -7.45
CA HIS A 234 -26.11 10.06 -7.89
C HIS A 234 -25.86 8.83 -8.77
N TYR A 235 -26.48 8.83 -9.95
CA TYR A 235 -26.48 7.67 -10.85
C TYR A 235 -25.13 7.40 -11.52
N ASN A 236 -24.21 8.36 -11.51
CA ASN A 236 -22.90 8.27 -12.18
C ASN A 236 -21.78 7.73 -11.28
N ILE A 237 -22.07 7.33 -10.04
CA ILE A 237 -21.04 6.86 -9.11
C ILE A 237 -20.44 5.54 -9.63
N LYS A 238 -19.15 5.57 -9.92
CA LYS A 238 -18.35 4.41 -10.34
C LYS A 238 -17.53 3.88 -9.18
N ASN A 239 -16.98 4.76 -8.34
CA ASN A 239 -16.10 4.37 -7.25
C ASN A 239 -16.63 4.94 -5.93
N PHE A 240 -16.96 4.05 -5.01
CA PHE A 240 -17.39 4.41 -3.67
C PHE A 240 -16.50 3.74 -2.63
N ALA A 241 -15.89 4.55 -1.76
CA ALA A 241 -15.16 4.08 -0.60
C ALA A 241 -15.66 4.76 0.66
N CYS A 242 -16.05 3.99 1.67
CA CYS A 242 -16.40 4.54 2.98
C CYS A 242 -15.71 3.73 4.08
N THR A 243 -14.85 4.39 4.85
CA THR A 243 -14.28 3.84 6.08
C THR A 243 -14.67 4.68 7.28
N ALA A 244 -15.31 4.04 8.25
CA ALA A 244 -15.79 4.70 9.46
C ALA A 244 -15.20 4.00 10.70
N HIS A 245 -14.91 4.77 11.74
CA HIS A 245 -14.51 4.20 13.04
C HIS A 245 -15.68 3.50 13.74
N ASN A 246 -16.89 4.03 13.55
CA ASN A 246 -18.13 3.51 14.11
C ASN A 246 -18.98 2.82 13.03
N GLU A 247 -20.02 2.10 13.45
CA GLU A 247 -20.99 1.55 12.51
C GLU A 247 -21.69 2.65 11.72
N ILE A 248 -21.82 2.45 10.40
CA ILE A 248 -22.46 3.38 9.47
C ILE A 248 -23.52 2.68 8.63
N THR A 249 -24.57 3.40 8.26
CA THR A 249 -25.57 2.95 7.29
C THR A 249 -25.26 3.57 5.93
N VAL A 250 -25.22 2.77 4.87
CA VAL A 250 -24.96 3.26 3.50
C VAL A 250 -26.03 2.74 2.54
N GLU A 251 -26.75 3.67 1.94
CA GLU A 251 -27.81 3.41 0.97
C GLU A 251 -27.48 4.08 -0.37
N ILE A 252 -27.25 3.25 -1.39
CA ILE A 252 -27.02 3.67 -2.78
C ILE A 252 -28.18 3.13 -3.60
N GLU A 253 -29.00 4.01 -4.16
CA GLU A 253 -30.25 3.64 -4.84
C GLU A 253 -29.99 2.96 -6.19
N ASN A 254 -28.98 3.41 -6.94
CA ASN A 254 -28.58 2.80 -8.21
C ASN A 254 -27.12 2.32 -8.21
N PRO A 255 -26.82 1.19 -7.53
CA PRO A 255 -25.45 0.70 -7.38
C PRO A 255 -24.91 -0.01 -8.63
N GLN A 256 -25.69 -0.13 -9.71
CA GLN A 256 -25.34 -0.89 -10.92
C GLN A 256 -24.19 -0.28 -11.72
N THR A 257 -23.95 1.03 -11.57
CA THR A 257 -22.86 1.76 -12.22
C THR A 257 -21.52 1.63 -11.49
N LEU A 258 -21.50 1.02 -10.30
CA LEU A 258 -20.28 0.85 -9.51
C LEU A 258 -19.29 -0.11 -10.19
N GLU A 259 -18.06 0.37 -10.32
CA GLU A 259 -16.88 -0.38 -10.72
C GLU A 259 -16.02 -0.79 -9.51
N SER A 260 -16.02 0.01 -8.44
CA SER A 260 -15.34 -0.30 -7.18
C SER A 260 -16.21 0.06 -5.98
N PHE A 261 -16.38 -0.89 -5.06
CA PHE A 261 -17.14 -0.70 -3.82
C PHE A 261 -16.30 -1.14 -2.62
N ARG A 262 -15.82 -0.16 -1.85
CA ARG A 262 -15.10 -0.38 -0.59
C ARG A 262 -15.92 0.13 0.58
N ILE A 263 -16.16 -0.71 1.56
CA ILE A 263 -16.93 -0.31 2.73
C ILE A 263 -16.39 -0.95 4.01
N GLN A 264 -16.30 -0.15 5.06
CA GLN A 264 -15.89 -0.57 6.39
C GLN A 264 -16.98 -0.26 7.42
N ASN A 265 -17.23 -1.20 8.34
CA ASN A 265 -18.17 -1.03 9.45
C ASN A 265 -19.62 -0.72 9.01
N CYS A 266 -20.03 -1.15 7.81
CA CYS A 266 -21.42 -0.98 7.37
C CYS A 266 -22.35 -1.96 8.12
N ARG A 267 -23.35 -1.42 8.81
CA ARG A 267 -24.25 -2.20 9.67
C ARG A 267 -25.19 -3.13 8.89
N ASP A 268 -25.72 -2.65 7.79
CA ASP A 268 -26.83 -3.23 7.04
C ASP A 268 -26.48 -3.60 5.59
N TRP A 269 -25.19 -3.66 5.26
CA TRP A 269 -24.71 -4.00 3.91
C TRP A 269 -25.37 -5.26 3.35
N PHE A 270 -25.37 -6.36 4.12
CA PHE A 270 -25.97 -7.61 3.68
C PHE A 270 -27.47 -7.47 3.39
N LEU A 271 -28.22 -6.79 4.26
CA LEU A 271 -29.66 -6.64 4.10
C LEU A 271 -30.01 -5.87 2.83
N ARG A 272 -29.19 -4.88 2.48
CA ARG A 272 -29.41 -4.00 1.32
C ARG A 272 -28.95 -4.61 0.01
N TYR A 273 -27.77 -5.24 0.00
CA TYR A 273 -27.08 -5.57 -1.25
C TYR A 273 -27.02 -7.06 -1.58
N LYS A 274 -27.53 -7.96 -0.72
CA LYS A 274 -27.45 -9.42 -0.93
C LYS A 274 -28.00 -9.93 -2.26
N ASN A 275 -29.00 -9.25 -2.82
CA ASN A 275 -29.69 -9.65 -4.04
C ASN A 275 -29.54 -8.60 -5.15
N THR A 276 -28.58 -7.69 -4.99
CA THR A 276 -28.35 -6.61 -5.93
C THR A 276 -27.40 -7.07 -7.02
N TYR A 277 -27.80 -6.88 -8.28
CA TYR A 277 -26.97 -7.18 -9.43
C TYR A 277 -25.97 -6.04 -9.70
N PHE A 278 -24.68 -6.38 -9.84
CA PHE A 278 -23.58 -5.46 -10.07
C PHE A 278 -22.85 -5.79 -11.40
N PRO A 279 -23.35 -5.31 -12.55
CA PRO A 279 -22.85 -5.72 -13.87
C PRO A 279 -21.40 -5.29 -14.14
N HIS A 280 -20.97 -4.16 -13.58
CA HIS A 280 -19.68 -3.54 -13.89
C HIS A 280 -18.67 -3.58 -12.74
N LEU A 281 -19.03 -4.18 -11.60
CA LEU A 281 -18.19 -4.17 -10.41
C LEU A 281 -16.97 -5.05 -10.60
N LYS A 282 -15.78 -4.43 -10.50
CA LYS A 282 -14.46 -5.04 -10.67
C LYS A 282 -13.77 -5.31 -9.34
N SER A 283 -14.00 -4.48 -8.32
CA SER A 283 -13.42 -4.63 -6.98
C SER A 283 -14.47 -4.46 -5.89
N LEU A 284 -14.56 -5.44 -4.99
CA LEU A 284 -15.42 -5.42 -3.81
C LEU A 284 -14.56 -5.64 -2.57
N ASN A 285 -14.54 -4.63 -1.68
CA ASN A 285 -13.79 -4.68 -0.43
C ASN A 285 -14.73 -4.44 0.76
N LEU A 286 -14.93 -5.49 1.54
CA LEU A 286 -15.77 -5.49 2.73
C LEU A 286 -14.87 -5.63 3.96
N HIS A 287 -14.86 -4.60 4.81
CA HIS A 287 -14.07 -4.59 6.03
C HIS A 287 -14.97 -4.49 7.28
N SER A 288 -14.85 -5.42 8.23
CA SER A 288 -15.64 -5.43 9.48
C SER A 288 -17.17 -5.43 9.29
N VAL A 289 -17.65 -5.83 8.11
CA VAL A 289 -19.07 -5.98 7.75
C VAL A 289 -19.61 -7.32 8.28
N LYS A 290 -20.91 -7.36 8.62
CA LYS A 290 -21.59 -8.59 9.02
C LYS A 290 -22.01 -9.40 7.78
N LEU A 291 -21.47 -10.61 7.64
CA LEU A 291 -21.73 -11.54 6.54
C LEU A 291 -22.31 -12.86 7.08
N PRO A 292 -23.64 -12.99 7.18
CA PRO A 292 -24.27 -14.23 7.66
C PRO A 292 -24.09 -15.41 6.68
N ALA A 293 -24.56 -16.60 7.07
CA ALA A 293 -24.60 -17.75 6.16
C ALA A 293 -25.39 -17.39 4.88
N LYS A 294 -25.01 -17.99 3.75
CA LYS A 294 -25.63 -17.75 2.43
C LYS A 294 -25.44 -16.34 1.87
N THR A 295 -24.48 -15.57 2.39
CA THR A 295 -24.22 -14.22 1.89
C THR A 295 -23.85 -14.18 0.42
N PHE A 296 -23.16 -15.21 -0.05
CA PHE A 296 -22.63 -15.31 -1.40
C PHE A 296 -23.37 -16.38 -2.22
N ASP A 297 -24.59 -16.74 -1.85
CA ASP A 297 -25.45 -17.53 -2.72
C ASP A 297 -25.67 -16.75 -4.03
N ASN A 298 -25.56 -17.43 -5.18
CA ASN A 298 -25.64 -16.80 -6.50
C ASN A 298 -24.54 -15.76 -6.79
N PHE A 299 -23.37 -15.86 -6.15
CA PHE A 299 -22.25 -14.91 -6.32
C PHE A 299 -21.94 -14.59 -7.79
N SER A 300 -21.78 -15.62 -8.62
CA SER A 300 -21.48 -15.48 -10.05
C SER A 300 -22.51 -14.66 -10.81
N SER A 301 -23.80 -14.78 -10.48
CA SER A 301 -24.84 -14.04 -11.21
C SER A 301 -24.96 -12.60 -10.72
N LEU A 302 -24.68 -12.34 -9.45
CA LEU A 302 -24.71 -10.99 -8.88
C LEU A 302 -23.47 -10.17 -9.25
N PHE A 303 -22.32 -10.81 -9.43
CA PHE A 303 -21.02 -10.18 -9.65
C PHE A 303 -20.28 -10.76 -10.87
N PRO A 304 -20.83 -10.64 -12.09
CA PRO A 304 -20.28 -11.30 -13.28
C PRO A 304 -18.85 -10.84 -13.64
N CYS A 305 -18.51 -9.57 -13.40
CA CYS A 305 -17.23 -8.96 -13.82
C CYS A 305 -16.21 -8.76 -12.68
N LEU A 306 -16.42 -9.36 -11.51
CA LEU A 306 -15.62 -9.08 -10.32
C LEU A 306 -14.24 -9.73 -10.37
N ASN A 307 -13.21 -8.90 -10.49
CA ASN A 307 -11.82 -9.35 -10.54
C ASN A 307 -11.20 -9.49 -9.15
N GLU A 308 -11.60 -8.66 -8.20
CA GLU A 308 -11.02 -8.59 -6.86
C GLU A 308 -12.08 -8.64 -5.76
N LEU A 309 -11.91 -9.58 -4.83
CA LEU A 309 -12.71 -9.68 -3.61
C LEU A 309 -11.81 -9.62 -2.38
N ILE A 310 -12.07 -8.65 -1.51
CA ILE A 310 -11.37 -8.49 -0.23
C ILE A 310 -12.40 -8.60 0.90
N LEU A 311 -12.22 -9.61 1.74
CA LEU A 311 -13.00 -9.83 2.95
C LEU A 311 -12.06 -9.65 4.15
N ASP A 312 -12.15 -8.51 4.82
CA ASP A 312 -11.24 -8.18 5.92
C ASP A 312 -12.02 -8.04 7.23
N SER A 313 -11.71 -8.89 8.19
CA SER A 313 -12.25 -8.82 9.56
C SER A 313 -13.79 -8.89 9.62
N CYS A 314 -14.43 -9.49 8.62
CA CYS A 314 -15.89 -9.62 8.54
C CYS A 314 -16.47 -10.44 9.70
N ARG A 315 -17.60 -9.98 10.24
CA ARG A 315 -18.34 -10.63 11.34
C ARG A 315 -19.25 -11.72 10.79
N ASP A 316 -19.46 -12.79 11.58
CA ASP A 316 -20.34 -13.94 11.27
C ASP A 316 -19.98 -14.80 10.04
N LEU A 317 -18.84 -14.54 9.39
CA LEU A 317 -18.35 -15.35 8.28
C LEU A 317 -17.94 -16.75 8.77
N LYS A 318 -18.78 -17.77 8.54
CA LYS A 318 -18.50 -19.17 8.90
C LYS A 318 -18.30 -20.06 7.69
N ASP A 319 -19.22 -19.99 6.74
CA ASP A 319 -19.23 -20.79 5.53
C ASP A 319 -19.16 -19.85 4.32
N LEU A 320 -18.10 -19.98 3.52
CA LEU A 320 -17.87 -19.20 2.31
C LEU A 320 -17.98 -20.13 1.10
N TRP A 321 -19.00 -19.91 0.27
CA TRP A 321 -19.25 -20.66 -0.95
C TRP A 321 -19.06 -19.70 -2.10
N LEU A 322 -17.91 -19.78 -2.77
CA LEU A 322 -17.50 -18.82 -3.78
C LEU A 322 -17.31 -19.55 -5.10
N PHE A 323 -18.27 -19.39 -6.00
CA PHE A 323 -18.21 -19.88 -7.37
C PHE A 323 -18.12 -18.65 -8.27
N SER A 324 -17.00 -18.46 -8.97
CA SER A 324 -16.82 -17.36 -9.91
C SER A 324 -15.67 -17.60 -10.88
N SER A 325 -15.94 -17.48 -12.17
CA SER A 325 -14.91 -17.51 -13.21
C SER A 325 -14.20 -16.16 -13.42
N SER A 326 -14.69 -15.06 -12.85
CA SER A 326 -14.11 -13.72 -13.05
C SER A 326 -13.07 -13.32 -12.00
N ILE A 327 -13.10 -13.94 -10.82
CA ILE A 327 -12.18 -13.59 -9.72
C ILE A 327 -10.74 -13.96 -10.09
N LYS A 328 -9.86 -12.95 -10.00
CA LYS A 328 -8.41 -13.08 -10.17
C LYS A 328 -7.66 -12.92 -8.85
N ARG A 329 -8.18 -12.10 -7.93
CA ARG A 329 -7.57 -11.78 -6.65
C ARG A 329 -8.56 -11.96 -5.51
N LEU A 330 -8.24 -12.86 -4.58
CA LEU A 330 -9.05 -13.12 -3.39
C LEU A 330 -8.23 -12.90 -2.12
N ILE A 331 -8.74 -12.06 -1.22
CA ILE A 331 -8.11 -11.78 0.07
C ILE A 331 -9.10 -12.04 1.19
N ILE A 332 -8.67 -12.84 2.16
CA ILE A 332 -9.44 -13.14 3.37
C ILE A 332 -8.56 -12.85 4.58
N ARG A 333 -8.89 -11.80 5.33
CA ARG A 333 -8.21 -11.45 6.60
C ARG A 333 -9.18 -11.61 7.76
N ILE A 334 -8.72 -12.20 8.86
CA ILE A 334 -9.51 -12.45 10.07
C ILE A 334 -8.76 -11.88 11.27
N ASP A 335 -9.32 -10.86 11.90
CA ASP A 335 -8.78 -10.25 13.11
C ASP A 335 -9.22 -10.98 14.41
N ARG A 336 -8.60 -10.60 15.53
CA ARG A 336 -8.75 -11.18 16.89
C ARG A 336 -10.16 -11.09 17.46
N ILE A 337 -11.03 -10.24 16.92
CA ILE A 337 -12.35 -9.89 17.47
C ILE A 337 -13.39 -11.01 17.24
N ASN A 338 -13.12 -11.97 16.35
CA ASN A 338 -13.93 -13.18 16.18
C ASN A 338 -13.23 -14.44 16.76
N PRO A 339 -13.00 -14.53 18.09
CA PRO A 339 -12.37 -15.70 18.67
C PRO A 339 -13.37 -16.86 18.67
N GLY A 340 -13.16 -17.85 17.78
CA GLY A 340 -13.67 -19.20 18.03
C GLY A 340 -14.42 -19.93 16.93
N LYS A 341 -14.39 -19.50 15.66
CA LYS A 341 -15.01 -20.30 14.58
C LYS A 341 -14.06 -20.46 13.39
N SER A 342 -13.70 -21.70 13.08
CA SER A 342 -12.97 -22.03 11.85
C SER A 342 -13.87 -21.72 10.65
N ILE A 343 -13.35 -20.97 9.68
CA ILE A 343 -14.04 -20.73 8.43
C ILE A 343 -13.95 -21.99 7.57
N LYS A 344 -15.07 -22.43 7.01
CA LYS A 344 -15.11 -23.42 5.93
C LYS A 344 -15.30 -22.66 4.61
N ALA A 345 -14.35 -22.78 3.71
CA ALA A 345 -14.41 -22.13 2.40
C ALA A 345 -14.38 -23.17 1.28
N PHE A 346 -15.35 -23.10 0.39
CA PHE A 346 -15.38 -23.82 -0.87
C PHE A 346 -15.22 -22.77 -1.97
N ILE A 347 -14.08 -22.79 -2.64
CA ILE A 347 -13.69 -21.77 -3.61
C ILE A 347 -13.49 -22.47 -4.96
N ASP A 348 -14.37 -22.15 -5.90
CA ASP A 348 -14.29 -22.56 -7.29
C ASP A 348 -14.07 -21.32 -8.15
N THR A 349 -12.79 -21.01 -8.37
CA THR A 349 -12.34 -19.84 -9.12
C THR A 349 -11.28 -20.25 -10.15
N PRO A 350 -11.69 -20.70 -11.35
CA PRO A 350 -10.79 -21.28 -12.35
C PRO A 350 -9.69 -20.34 -12.82
N ASN A 351 -9.94 -19.02 -12.80
CA ASN A 351 -9.03 -17.99 -13.32
C ASN A 351 -8.29 -17.22 -12.21
N ILE A 352 -8.15 -17.79 -11.01
CA ILE A 352 -7.44 -17.11 -9.91
C ILE A 352 -5.94 -16.96 -10.22
N LEU A 353 -5.39 -15.81 -9.83
CA LEU A 353 -3.96 -15.50 -9.95
C LEU A 353 -3.31 -15.29 -8.58
N TYR A 354 -4.07 -14.79 -7.60
CA TYR A 354 -3.57 -14.49 -6.27
C TYR A 354 -4.60 -14.78 -5.18
N PHE A 355 -4.19 -15.54 -4.17
CA PHE A 355 -4.95 -15.78 -2.96
C PHE A 355 -4.15 -15.32 -1.74
N GLU A 356 -4.79 -14.58 -0.83
CA GLU A 356 -4.20 -14.22 0.46
C GLU A 356 -5.11 -14.62 1.60
N TYR A 357 -4.52 -15.28 2.60
CA TYR A 357 -5.16 -15.56 3.87
C TYR A 357 -4.34 -14.98 5.01
N SER A 358 -5.00 -14.27 5.92
CA SER A 358 -4.38 -13.72 7.14
C SER A 358 -5.26 -14.04 8.35
N GLY A 359 -4.77 -14.79 9.34
CA GLY A 359 -5.61 -15.24 10.46
C GLY A 359 -4.92 -15.30 11.84
N TYR A 360 -5.57 -14.75 12.86
CA TYR A 360 -5.05 -14.77 14.25
C TYR A 360 -5.36 -16.08 14.99
N GLY A 361 -4.48 -17.08 14.87
CA GLY A 361 -4.54 -18.33 15.65
C GLY A 361 -5.60 -19.32 15.16
N PHE A 362 -6.21 -19.03 14.02
CA PHE A 362 -7.21 -19.85 13.36
C PHE A 362 -6.71 -20.22 11.97
N LEU A 363 -7.01 -21.45 11.57
CA LEU A 363 -6.74 -21.95 10.22
C LEU A 363 -8.09 -22.28 9.56
N PRO A 364 -8.31 -21.84 8.32
CA PRO A 364 -9.52 -22.13 7.59
C PRO A 364 -9.45 -23.56 7.04
N LEU A 365 -10.61 -24.20 6.91
CA LEU A 365 -10.75 -25.41 6.11
C LEU A 365 -11.14 -24.99 4.70
N ILE A 366 -10.20 -25.03 3.77
CA ILE A 366 -10.41 -24.60 2.39
C ILE A 366 -10.46 -25.82 1.48
N LYS A 367 -11.44 -25.85 0.59
CA LYS A 367 -11.40 -26.65 -0.63
C LYS A 367 -11.29 -25.69 -1.80
N PHE A 368 -10.29 -25.93 -2.64
CA PHE A 368 -9.93 -25.05 -3.73
C PHE A 368 -10.03 -25.82 -5.05
N THR A 369 -10.78 -25.30 -6.01
CA THR A 369 -10.79 -25.78 -7.39
C THR A 369 -10.39 -24.64 -8.31
N THR A 370 -9.37 -24.89 -9.14
CA THR A 370 -8.88 -23.93 -10.11
C THR A 370 -8.34 -24.64 -11.34
N THR A 371 -8.33 -23.94 -12.48
CA THR A 371 -7.70 -24.37 -13.73
C THR A 371 -6.47 -23.53 -14.07
N SER A 372 -6.11 -22.59 -13.20
CA SER A 372 -4.97 -21.70 -13.40
C SER A 372 -3.66 -22.47 -13.29
N HIS A 373 -2.82 -22.39 -14.32
CA HIS A 373 -1.54 -23.12 -14.36
C HIS A 373 -0.50 -22.51 -13.42
N GLU A 374 -0.52 -21.19 -13.21
CA GLU A 374 0.41 -20.48 -12.34
C GLU A 374 -0.34 -19.44 -11.50
N TRP A 375 -0.38 -19.64 -10.19
CA TRP A 375 -0.97 -18.71 -9.24
C TRP A 375 -0.22 -18.75 -7.91
N ALA A 376 -0.37 -17.69 -7.12
CA ALA A 376 0.32 -17.53 -5.84
C ALA A 376 -0.65 -17.54 -4.66
N SER A 377 -0.21 -18.14 -3.55
CA SER A 377 -0.90 -18.12 -2.26
C SER A 377 -0.01 -17.49 -1.19
N ASP A 378 -0.47 -16.42 -0.54
CA ASP A 378 0.21 -15.81 0.61
C ASP A 378 -0.60 -16.09 1.89
N ILE A 379 -0.01 -16.86 2.80
CA ILE A 379 -0.68 -17.38 4.00
C ILE A 379 0.03 -16.82 5.22
N SER A 380 -0.58 -15.83 5.87
CA SER A 380 -0.09 -15.22 7.11
C SER A 380 -0.86 -15.75 8.32
N VAL A 381 -0.16 -16.41 9.25
CA VAL A 381 -0.80 -17.00 10.44
C VAL A 381 -0.09 -16.56 11.70
N TRP A 382 -0.86 -15.96 12.61
CA TRP A 382 -0.37 -15.67 13.96
C TRP A 382 -0.63 -16.89 14.82
N TYR A 383 0.37 -17.70 15.07
CA TYR A 383 0.17 -18.92 15.84
C TYR A 383 0.13 -18.62 17.35
N LYS A 384 -0.80 -19.25 18.07
CA LYS A 384 -0.91 -19.20 19.54
C LYS A 384 -0.61 -20.59 20.09
N LEU A 385 0.62 -20.82 20.53
CA LEU A 385 0.97 -22.10 21.17
C LEU A 385 0.42 -22.09 22.61
N LYS A 386 -0.59 -22.92 22.84
CA LYS A 386 -1.07 -23.22 24.19
C LYS A 386 -0.27 -24.41 24.74
N PRO A 387 0.01 -24.47 26.05
CA PRO A 387 0.81 -25.54 26.65
C PRO A 387 0.16 -26.92 26.68
N SER A 388 -1.06 -27.09 26.16
CA SER A 388 -1.76 -28.38 26.17
C SER A 388 -1.47 -29.15 24.87
N ASP A 389 -0.79 -30.29 25.00
CA ASP A 389 -0.29 -31.17 23.94
C ASP A 389 -1.28 -31.49 22.81
N ASN A 390 -2.60 -31.54 23.08
CA ASN A 390 -3.60 -31.91 22.07
C ASN A 390 -3.97 -30.76 21.09
N ASP A 391 -3.95 -29.50 21.57
CA ASP A 391 -4.35 -28.33 20.76
C ASP A 391 -3.31 -28.04 19.65
N SER A 392 -2.03 -28.30 19.91
CA SER A 392 -0.92 -28.08 18.97
C SER A 392 -0.97 -29.07 17.80
N THR A 393 -1.21 -30.36 18.07
CA THR A 393 -1.34 -31.38 17.02
C THR A 393 -2.49 -31.05 16.07
N ILE A 394 -3.67 -30.74 16.61
CA ILE A 394 -4.84 -30.36 15.80
C ILE A 394 -4.56 -29.13 14.93
N TRP A 395 -3.73 -28.20 15.41
CA TRP A 395 -3.34 -27.03 14.62
C TRP A 395 -2.47 -27.41 13.42
N PHE A 396 -1.43 -28.24 13.61
CA PHE A 396 -0.59 -28.71 12.49
C PHE A 396 -1.38 -29.57 11.48
N LEU A 397 -2.36 -30.36 11.94
CA LEU A 397 -3.29 -31.07 11.05
C LEU A 397 -4.09 -30.13 10.16
N LYS A 398 -4.60 -29.04 10.73
CA LYS A 398 -5.33 -28.03 9.95
C LYS A 398 -4.43 -27.28 8.99
N LEU A 399 -3.16 -27.04 9.38
CA LEU A 399 -2.19 -26.40 8.51
C LEU A 399 -1.87 -27.30 7.32
N ASN A 400 -1.60 -28.58 7.55
CA ASN A 400 -1.33 -29.53 6.48
C ASN A 400 -2.48 -29.57 5.46
N LYS A 401 -3.72 -29.70 5.94
CA LYS A 401 -4.91 -29.69 5.08
C LYS A 401 -5.07 -28.40 4.28
N LEU A 402 -4.70 -27.25 4.86
CA LEU A 402 -4.70 -25.97 4.15
C LEU A 402 -3.65 -25.96 3.05
N LEU A 403 -2.43 -26.39 3.34
CA LEU A 403 -1.35 -26.43 2.36
C LEU A 403 -1.64 -27.43 1.24
N GLU A 404 -2.20 -28.60 1.56
CA GLU A 404 -2.64 -29.60 0.57
C GLU A 404 -3.66 -29.00 -0.40
N ALA A 405 -4.64 -28.25 0.12
CA ALA A 405 -5.63 -27.56 -0.70
C ALA A 405 -5.04 -26.46 -1.60
N LEU A 406 -3.84 -25.95 -1.29
CA LEU A 406 -3.14 -24.90 -2.03
C LEU A 406 -1.90 -25.42 -2.78
N SER A 407 -1.69 -26.74 -2.81
CA SER A 407 -0.48 -27.39 -3.32
C SER A 407 -0.20 -27.11 -4.81
N GLN A 408 -1.21 -26.73 -5.58
CA GLN A 408 -1.09 -26.32 -6.98
C GLN A 408 -0.60 -24.87 -7.16
N SER A 409 -0.36 -24.12 -6.08
CA SER A 409 0.08 -22.72 -6.11
C SER A 409 1.51 -22.54 -5.62
N HIS A 410 2.12 -21.40 -5.94
CA HIS A 410 3.32 -20.95 -5.26
C HIS A 410 2.97 -20.43 -3.86
N ILE A 411 3.14 -21.30 -2.86
CA ILE A 411 2.79 -20.98 -1.47
C ILE A 411 3.92 -20.17 -0.80
N THR A 412 3.59 -18.99 -0.31
CA THR A 412 4.35 -18.25 0.71
C THR A 412 3.64 -18.40 2.05
N LEU A 413 4.34 -18.97 3.03
CA LEU A 413 3.82 -19.16 4.39
C LEU A 413 4.55 -18.20 5.34
N HIS A 414 3.81 -17.28 5.95
CA HIS A 414 4.31 -16.32 6.92
C HIS A 414 3.83 -16.67 8.33
N LEU A 415 4.77 -16.96 9.23
CA LEU A 415 4.50 -17.36 10.60
C LEU A 415 4.88 -16.27 11.58
N ILE A 416 3.92 -15.86 12.41
CA ILE A 416 4.08 -14.75 13.36
C ILE A 416 3.76 -15.25 14.78
N PRO A 417 4.69 -15.17 15.76
CA PRO A 417 4.42 -15.55 17.14
C PRO A 417 3.41 -14.65 17.82
N ASN A 418 2.43 -15.24 18.51
CA ASN A 418 1.50 -14.52 19.38
C ASN A 418 1.88 -14.66 20.87
N LYS A 419 2.80 -13.81 21.36
CA LYS A 419 3.32 -13.73 22.75
C LYS A 419 3.95 -15.01 23.31
N TYR A 420 5.15 -14.86 23.90
CA TYR A 420 5.95 -15.97 24.43
C TYR A 420 5.28 -16.70 25.59
N LYS A 421 5.00 -17.99 25.41
CA LYS A 421 4.91 -18.95 26.51
C LYS A 421 5.79 -20.15 26.16
N LYS A 422 6.46 -20.73 27.17
CA LYS A 422 7.34 -21.89 27.02
C LYS A 422 6.61 -23.00 26.27
N LEU A 423 7.24 -23.51 25.21
CA LEU A 423 6.81 -24.67 24.47
C LEU A 423 7.40 -25.93 25.09
N HIS A 424 6.53 -26.84 25.49
CA HIS A 424 6.87 -28.25 25.58
C HIS A 424 6.31 -28.89 24.31
N ILE A 425 7.19 -29.25 23.37
CA ILE A 425 6.83 -30.10 22.25
C ILE A 425 7.45 -31.46 22.59
N ASN A 426 6.62 -32.48 22.85
CA ASN A 426 7.11 -33.85 22.94
C ASN A 426 7.59 -34.31 21.55
N ASP A 427 8.81 -34.84 21.46
CA ASP A 427 9.39 -35.36 20.21
C ASP A 427 8.58 -36.54 19.61
N SER A 428 7.66 -37.13 20.39
CA SER A 428 6.84 -38.30 20.08
C SER A 428 5.61 -38.04 19.20
N TYR A 429 5.38 -36.83 18.69
CA TYR A 429 4.26 -36.56 17.79
C TYR A 429 4.50 -37.15 16.39
N GLY A 430 4.03 -38.38 16.16
CA GLY A 430 4.01 -39.03 14.85
C GLY A 430 3.04 -38.34 13.88
N CYS A 431 3.48 -37.26 13.23
CA CYS A 431 2.80 -36.72 12.06
C CYS A 431 3.30 -37.47 10.81
N PHE A 432 2.49 -38.42 10.34
CA PHE A 432 2.72 -39.23 9.14
C PHE A 432 2.05 -38.60 7.90
N TYR A 433 2.31 -37.33 7.60
CA TYR A 433 1.72 -36.65 6.44
C TYR A 433 2.74 -36.53 5.32
N GLU A 434 2.27 -36.63 4.07
CA GLU A 434 3.08 -36.24 2.92
C GLU A 434 3.27 -34.71 2.98
N PRO A 435 4.50 -34.23 3.16
CA PRO A 435 4.74 -32.81 3.36
C PRO A 435 4.56 -32.05 2.04
N VAL A 436 3.85 -30.93 2.10
CA VAL A 436 3.59 -30.09 0.92
C VAL A 436 4.77 -29.17 0.63
N VAL A 437 5.15 -29.03 -0.64
CA VAL A 437 6.20 -28.08 -1.04
C VAL A 437 5.69 -26.65 -0.84
N VAL A 438 6.48 -25.85 -0.12
CA VAL A 438 6.21 -24.42 0.10
C VAL A 438 7.32 -23.64 -0.59
N GLU A 439 6.99 -22.61 -1.37
CA GLU A 439 8.02 -21.84 -2.07
C GLU A 439 8.83 -21.02 -1.06
N HIS A 440 8.15 -20.28 -0.18
CA HIS A 440 8.83 -19.42 0.80
C HIS A 440 8.20 -19.53 2.19
N LEU A 441 8.97 -19.95 3.19
CA LEU A 441 8.64 -19.86 4.61
C LEU A 441 9.28 -18.60 5.22
N ARG A 442 8.45 -17.65 5.69
CA ARG A 442 8.89 -16.44 6.38
C ARG A 442 8.60 -16.54 7.86
N LEU A 443 9.59 -16.25 8.70
CA LEU A 443 9.42 -16.20 10.15
C LEU A 443 9.71 -14.78 10.63
N SER A 444 8.77 -14.17 11.36
CA SER A 444 8.94 -12.79 11.85
C SER A 444 8.73 -12.71 13.35
N GLY A 445 9.53 -11.88 14.01
CA GLY A 445 9.55 -11.75 15.47
C GLY A 445 10.77 -12.41 16.10
N TYR A 446 10.95 -12.24 17.41
CA TYR A 446 12.00 -12.91 18.15
C TYR A 446 11.55 -14.33 18.49
N PHE A 447 12.45 -15.30 18.40
CA PHE A 447 12.19 -16.67 18.78
C PHE A 447 13.38 -17.17 19.61
N PRO A 448 13.20 -17.59 20.87
CA PRO A 448 14.25 -18.29 21.60
C PRO A 448 14.71 -19.54 20.81
N PHE A 449 16.01 -19.83 20.78
CA PHE A 449 16.58 -20.96 20.03
C PHE A 449 15.85 -22.30 20.27
N SER A 450 15.50 -22.60 21.52
CA SER A 450 14.75 -23.81 21.87
C SER A 450 13.36 -23.87 21.24
N ILE A 451 12.71 -22.72 21.06
CA ILE A 451 11.40 -22.59 20.43
C ILE A 451 11.52 -22.68 18.91
N ILE A 452 12.51 -22.02 18.30
CA ILE A 452 12.80 -22.12 16.85
C ILE A 452 12.97 -23.57 16.44
N ARG A 453 13.81 -24.30 17.17
CA ARG A 453 14.12 -25.70 16.89
C ARG A 453 12.84 -26.54 16.88
N ALA A 454 12.05 -26.46 17.96
CA ALA A 454 10.85 -27.26 18.11
C ALA A 454 9.80 -26.92 17.03
N ILE A 455 9.64 -25.62 16.72
CA ILE A 455 8.78 -25.12 15.65
C ILE A 455 9.22 -25.70 14.31
N LEU A 456 10.48 -25.49 13.89
CA LEU A 456 10.97 -25.93 12.58
C LEU A 456 10.87 -27.44 12.40
N ILE A 457 11.15 -28.24 13.43
CA ILE A 457 10.94 -29.70 13.39
C ILE A 457 9.48 -30.03 13.06
N CYS A 458 8.51 -29.38 13.71
CA CYS A 458 7.09 -29.62 13.43
C CYS A 458 6.67 -29.10 12.05
N TYR A 459 7.17 -27.95 11.60
CA TYR A 459 6.84 -27.41 10.28
C TYR A 459 7.46 -28.23 9.16
N PHE A 460 8.69 -28.73 9.29
CA PHE A 460 9.30 -29.60 8.28
C PHE A 460 8.62 -30.96 8.15
N ARG A 461 7.83 -31.38 9.16
CA ARG A 461 6.92 -32.54 9.06
C ARG A 461 5.62 -32.24 8.30
N VAL A 462 5.28 -30.97 8.09
CA VAL A 462 4.04 -30.52 7.43
C VAL A 462 4.32 -29.93 6.06
N CYS A 463 5.46 -29.27 5.87
CA CYS A 463 5.86 -28.67 4.62
C CYS A 463 7.36 -28.78 4.36
N ARG A 464 7.73 -28.78 3.07
CA ARG A 464 9.10 -28.73 2.58
C ARG A 464 9.35 -27.38 1.93
N PRO A 465 9.84 -26.36 2.66
CA PRO A 465 10.07 -25.05 2.09
C PRO A 465 11.31 -25.03 1.19
N ARG A 466 11.25 -24.38 0.03
CA ARG A 466 12.42 -24.13 -0.84
C ARG A 466 13.27 -22.98 -0.33
N TYR A 467 12.63 -21.93 0.20
CA TYR A 467 13.30 -20.78 0.78
C TYR A 467 12.82 -20.51 2.21
N ILE A 468 13.74 -20.16 3.11
CA ILE A 468 13.43 -19.68 4.47
C ILE A 468 14.06 -18.30 4.66
N SER A 469 13.29 -17.32 5.12
CA SER A 469 13.82 -16.00 5.49
C SER A 469 13.24 -15.47 6.79
N MET A 470 13.90 -14.45 7.35
CA MET A 470 13.44 -13.78 8.55
C MET A 470 13.63 -12.27 8.53
N ASP A 471 12.73 -11.57 9.21
CA ASP A 471 12.66 -10.11 9.17
C ASP A 471 13.58 -9.40 10.19
N GLN A 472 14.01 -10.06 11.28
CA GLN A 472 14.79 -9.42 12.36
C GLN A 472 15.85 -10.35 13.01
N HIS A 473 16.91 -9.73 13.55
CA HIS A 473 18.09 -10.28 14.27
C HIS A 473 18.00 -11.73 14.74
N THR A 474 18.84 -12.61 14.23
CA THR A 474 18.83 -14.02 14.63
C THR A 474 20.14 -14.73 14.29
N ASN A 475 21.14 -14.57 15.16
CA ASN A 475 22.24 -15.53 15.21
C ASN A 475 21.67 -16.94 15.45
N GLU A 476 20.53 -17.07 16.15
CA GLU A 476 19.94 -18.32 16.60
C GLU A 476 19.41 -19.22 15.46
N LEU A 477 18.68 -18.68 14.47
CA LEU A 477 18.19 -19.51 13.36
C LEU A 477 19.29 -19.80 12.35
N SER A 478 20.21 -18.85 12.16
CA SER A 478 21.43 -19.08 11.39
C SER A 478 22.22 -20.23 12.02
N GLN A 479 22.42 -20.22 13.34
CA GLN A 479 23.01 -21.33 14.08
C GLN A 479 22.21 -22.63 13.89
N PHE A 480 20.88 -22.61 14.02
CA PHE A 480 20.06 -23.83 13.84
C PHE A 480 20.15 -24.41 12.44
N ILE A 481 20.06 -23.59 11.39
CA ILE A 481 20.20 -24.08 10.01
C ILE A 481 21.62 -24.54 9.72
N CYS A 482 22.66 -23.93 10.30
CA CYS A 482 24.02 -24.48 10.27
C CYS A 482 24.08 -25.89 10.89
N TYR A 483 23.35 -26.13 11.99
CA TYR A 483 23.27 -27.45 12.61
C TYR A 483 22.54 -28.50 11.75
N LEU A 484 21.80 -28.08 10.72
CA LEU A 484 21.17 -28.97 9.74
C LEU A 484 22.11 -29.33 8.57
N ILE A 485 23.22 -28.62 8.39
CA ILE A 485 24.23 -28.95 7.37
C ILE A 485 24.87 -30.30 7.77
N PRO A 486 24.92 -31.29 6.86
CA PRO A 486 25.26 -32.66 7.20
C PRO A 486 26.74 -32.78 7.58
N ASN A 487 27.04 -32.54 8.86
CA ASN A 487 28.26 -32.98 9.52
C ASN A 487 27.95 -33.29 11.00
N ASN A 488 27.74 -34.58 11.27
CA ASN A 488 27.81 -35.20 12.60
C ASN A 488 26.84 -34.71 13.70
N THR A 489 25.55 -35.04 13.61
CA THR A 489 24.79 -35.24 14.84
C THR A 489 23.92 -36.51 14.74
N GLY A 490 24.16 -37.48 15.64
CA GLY A 490 23.43 -38.74 15.76
C GLY A 490 22.01 -38.57 16.32
N TRP A 491 21.21 -37.70 15.72
CA TRP A 491 19.84 -37.41 16.15
C TRP A 491 18.89 -38.00 15.11
N GLY A 492 18.24 -39.12 15.48
CA GLY A 492 17.36 -39.93 14.62
C GLY A 492 16.03 -39.27 14.27
N TYR A 493 16.05 -38.09 13.67
CA TYR A 493 14.85 -37.47 13.10
C TYR A 493 14.68 -37.95 11.65
N SER A 494 13.54 -38.59 11.35
CA SER A 494 13.27 -39.20 10.04
C SER A 494 13.26 -38.21 8.87
N TRP A 495 12.79 -36.97 9.06
CA TRP A 495 12.69 -35.96 8.00
C TRP A 495 14.05 -35.39 7.54
N LEU A 496 15.10 -35.48 8.38
CA LEU A 496 16.44 -35.01 8.02
C LEU A 496 17.06 -35.85 6.88
N GLN A 497 16.57 -37.07 6.66
CA GLN A 497 17.02 -37.94 5.58
C GLN A 497 16.57 -37.44 4.19
N ASP A 498 15.55 -36.58 4.14
CA ASP A 498 14.99 -36.02 2.91
C ASP A 498 15.63 -34.66 2.55
N LEU A 499 16.46 -34.06 3.41
CA LEU A 499 17.10 -32.77 3.14
C LEU A 499 18.50 -33.01 2.54
N GLU A 500 18.70 -32.61 1.29
CA GLU A 500 19.93 -32.89 0.53
C GLU A 500 20.97 -31.78 0.66
N GLU A 501 20.54 -30.53 0.49
CA GLU A 501 21.42 -29.38 0.46
C GLU A 501 20.77 -28.19 1.15
N VAL A 502 21.59 -27.42 1.85
CA VAL A 502 21.23 -26.12 2.39
C VAL A 502 22.28 -25.11 1.95
N SER A 503 21.87 -24.08 1.23
CA SER A 503 22.74 -22.97 0.83
C SER A 503 22.21 -21.64 1.35
N VAL A 504 23.11 -20.69 1.59
CA VAL A 504 22.75 -19.35 2.06
C VAL A 504 22.81 -18.39 0.88
N GLU A 505 21.80 -17.55 0.72
CA GLU A 505 21.78 -16.49 -0.28
C GLU A 505 21.65 -15.12 0.41
N VAL A 506 22.40 -14.15 -0.09
CA VAL A 506 22.45 -12.79 0.43
C VAL A 506 22.02 -11.83 -0.66
N TYR A 507 21.16 -10.87 -0.30
CA TYR A 507 20.63 -9.91 -1.24
C TYR A 507 21.63 -8.78 -1.51
N ASP A 508 22.05 -8.67 -2.77
CA ASP A 508 22.89 -7.57 -3.24
C ASP A 508 22.00 -6.38 -3.64
N TYR A 509 21.98 -5.35 -2.81
CA TYR A 509 21.21 -4.12 -3.05
C TYR A 509 21.69 -3.33 -4.27
N LYS A 510 22.94 -3.49 -4.71
CA LYS A 510 23.46 -2.81 -5.92
C LYS A 510 23.03 -3.52 -7.19
N ALA A 511 22.99 -4.85 -7.15
CA ALA A 511 22.62 -5.68 -8.30
C ALA A 511 21.13 -6.08 -8.33
N GLU A 512 20.38 -5.77 -7.27
CA GLU A 512 18.98 -6.15 -7.03
C GLU A 512 18.73 -7.67 -7.14
N LYS A 513 19.72 -8.50 -6.79
CA LYS A 513 19.70 -9.96 -6.96
C LYS A 513 20.16 -10.70 -5.72
N TRP A 514 19.70 -11.94 -5.59
CA TRP A 514 20.17 -12.89 -4.57
C TRP A 514 21.43 -13.60 -5.07
N ASN A 515 22.49 -13.58 -4.26
CA ASN A 515 23.76 -14.24 -4.55
C ASN A 515 24.07 -15.33 -3.53
N CYS A 516 24.54 -16.49 -3.99
CA CYS A 516 24.96 -17.58 -3.09
C CYS A 516 26.20 -17.17 -2.29
N PHE A 517 26.11 -17.30 -0.97
CA PHE A 517 27.19 -17.02 -0.05
C PHE A 517 28.09 -18.25 0.08
N ARG A 518 29.38 -18.10 -0.27
CA ARG A 518 30.39 -19.18 -0.24
C ARG A 518 31.33 -19.11 0.96
N GLY A 519 31.02 -18.32 1.99
CA GLY A 519 31.84 -18.22 3.20
C GLY A 519 31.71 -19.44 4.10
N THR A 520 32.82 -19.91 4.67
CA THR A 520 32.90 -21.12 5.51
C THR A 520 32.30 -20.96 6.90
N ILE A 521 32.01 -19.73 7.35
CA ILE A 521 31.59 -19.44 8.72
C ILE A 521 30.43 -18.41 8.70
N LEU A 522 29.21 -18.90 8.99
CA LEU A 522 27.97 -18.10 9.06
C LEU A 522 27.93 -16.93 10.08
N PRO A 523 28.69 -16.92 11.21
CA PRO A 523 28.68 -15.76 12.11
C PRO A 523 29.34 -14.48 11.57
N GLU A 524 29.94 -14.48 10.36
CA GLU A 524 30.52 -13.28 9.72
C GLU A 524 29.60 -12.62 8.67
N LEU A 525 28.31 -12.96 8.62
CA LEU A 525 27.39 -12.33 7.68
C LEU A 525 27.34 -10.80 7.89
N PRO A 526 27.55 -9.98 6.84
CA PRO A 526 27.56 -8.53 6.97
C PRO A 526 26.20 -8.01 7.42
N ILE A 527 26.12 -7.44 8.62
CA ILE A 527 24.95 -6.67 9.06
C ILE A 527 25.07 -5.27 8.43
N PRO A 528 24.07 -4.75 7.69
CA PRO A 528 22.67 -5.15 7.63
C PRO A 528 22.26 -5.65 6.24
N GLN A 529 22.56 -6.91 5.89
CA GLN A 529 22.10 -7.51 4.63
C GLN A 529 20.91 -8.45 4.86
N ARG A 530 19.97 -8.49 3.89
CA ARG A 530 18.90 -9.50 3.85
C ARG A 530 19.51 -10.83 3.41
N TYR A 531 19.25 -11.90 4.16
CA TYR A 531 19.64 -13.26 3.83
C TYR A 531 18.42 -14.17 3.76
N ARG A 532 18.53 -15.25 2.96
CA ARG A 532 17.58 -16.36 2.91
C ARG A 532 18.34 -17.67 2.79
N PHE A 533 17.77 -18.74 3.32
CA PHE A 533 18.29 -20.09 3.16
C PHE A 533 17.53 -20.77 2.03
N ARG A 534 18.24 -21.41 1.11
CA ARG A 534 17.69 -22.26 0.07
C ARG A 534 17.88 -23.71 0.49
N LEU A 535 16.81 -24.48 0.45
CA LEU A 535 16.78 -25.89 0.85
C LEU A 535 16.41 -26.74 -0.36
N THR A 536 17.19 -27.80 -0.58
CA THR A 536 16.92 -28.83 -1.60
C THR A 536 16.48 -30.09 -0.89
N TRP A 537 15.30 -30.59 -1.26
CA TRP A 537 14.71 -31.80 -0.68
C TRP A 537 14.76 -32.93 -1.70
N ARG A 538 15.04 -34.16 -1.24
CA ARG A 538 14.99 -35.36 -2.04
C ARG A 538 13.56 -35.59 -2.51
N GLU A 539 13.36 -35.71 -3.82
CA GLU A 539 12.06 -36.11 -4.37
C GLU A 539 11.80 -37.56 -3.93
N GLN A 540 10.75 -37.77 -3.14
CA GLN A 540 10.21 -39.11 -3.00
C GLN A 540 9.54 -39.43 -4.33
N LEU A 541 10.03 -40.46 -5.01
CA LEU A 541 9.42 -41.03 -6.21
C LEU A 541 7.95 -41.38 -5.89
N SER A 542 7.05 -40.45 -6.20
CA SER A 542 5.96 -40.67 -7.14
C SER A 542 5.74 -42.12 -7.57
N ASN A 543 5.13 -43.00 -6.78
CA ASN A 543 4.61 -44.26 -7.32
C ASN A 543 3.53 -43.92 -8.35
N ILE A 544 3.92 -43.81 -9.63
CA ILE A 544 3.01 -43.80 -10.77
C ILE A 544 2.36 -45.19 -10.80
N PRO A 545 1.03 -45.32 -10.71
CA PRO A 545 0.38 -46.60 -10.94
C PRO A 545 0.59 -46.95 -12.42
N SER A 546 1.24 -48.09 -12.65
CA SER A 546 1.41 -48.73 -13.97
C SER A 546 0.09 -49.05 -14.64
#